data_AF-A0A352BQV2-F1
#
_entry.id   AF-A0A352BQV2-F1
#
_cell.length_a   1.000
_cell.length_b   1.000
_cell.length_c   1.000
_cell.angle_alpha   90.00
_cell.angle_beta   90.00
_cell.angle_gamma   90.00
#
_symmetry.space_group_name_H-M   'P 1'
#
loop_
_entity.id
_entity.type
_entity.pdbx_description
1 polymer ?
#
loop_
_entity_poly.entity_id
_entity_poly.type
_entity_poly.pdbx_seq_one_letter_code
_entity_poly.pdbx_strand_id
1 'polypeptide(L)'
;MKKTLLVTLLVIAGNLIEAKAQYTNLGSLYTASGVNYDGSVVVGDNGGQLFMWTQQTGTIAIGGVAPQGYGGRPDVSSDGSKIA
;
A
#
# COMPACT_ATOMS: atom_id res chain seq x y z
N MET A 1 -23.37 20.06 33.40
CA MET A 1 -23.22 20.76 32.10
C MET A 1 -21.86 20.49 31.44
N LYS A 2 -20.72 20.72 32.11
CA LYS A 2 -19.38 20.49 31.52
C LYS A 2 -19.08 19.04 31.07
N LYS A 3 -19.47 18.04 31.86
CA LYS A 3 -19.24 16.60 31.54
C LYS A 3 -20.08 16.13 30.35
N THR A 4 -21.33 16.56 30.26
CA THR A 4 -22.23 16.23 29.14
C THR A 4 -21.71 16.80 27.83
N LEU A 5 -21.22 18.05 27.83
CA LEU A 5 -20.64 18.68 26.64
C LEU A 5 -19.42 17.90 26.11
N LEU A 6 -18.56 17.43 27.02
CA LEU A 6 -17.35 16.67 26.68
C LEU A 6 -17.70 15.33 26.02
N VAL A 7 -18.72 14.63 26.55
CA VAL A 7 -19.20 13.35 26.00
C VAL A 7 -19.81 13.57 24.61
N THR A 8 -20.62 14.61 24.43
CA THR A 8 -21.19 14.93 23.11
C THR A 8 -20.10 15.28 22.09
N LEU A 9 -19.04 15.99 22.49
CA LEU A 9 -17.93 16.33 21.59
C LEU A 9 -17.15 15.09 21.13
N LEU A 10 -16.91 14.15 22.05
CA LEU A 10 -16.22 12.88 21.78
C LEU A 10 -17.04 11.99 20.82
N VAL A 11 -18.35 11.95 20.99
CA VAL A 11 -19.24 11.19 20.10
C VAL A 11 -19.23 11.80 18.69
N ILE A 12 -19.30 13.13 18.55
CA ILE A 12 -19.24 13.79 17.23
C ILE A 12 -17.88 13.52 16.57
N ALA A 13 -16.77 13.69 17.30
CA ALA A 13 -15.42 13.46 16.76
C ALA A 13 -15.22 12.02 16.25
N GLY A 14 -15.77 11.02 16.96
CA GLY A 14 -15.68 9.63 16.55
C GLY A 14 -16.46 9.28 15.28
N ASN A 15 -17.49 10.05 14.93
CA ASN A 15 -18.34 9.80 13.74
C ASN A 15 -17.90 10.59 12.49
N LEU A 16 -16.85 11.42 12.59
CA LEU A 16 -16.34 12.21 11.46
C LEU A 16 -15.28 11.47 10.62
N ILE A 17 -14.80 10.31 11.09
CA ILE A 17 -13.72 9.56 10.43
C ILE A 17 -14.34 8.38 9.67
N GLU A 18 -14.72 8.61 8.41
CA GLU A 18 -15.03 7.50 7.51
C GLU A 18 -13.72 6.81 7.10
N ALA A 19 -13.54 5.56 7.51
CA ALA A 19 -12.45 4.73 6.99
C ALA A 19 -12.72 4.45 5.51
N LYS A 20 -11.98 5.11 4.61
CA LYS A 20 -12.07 4.84 3.17
C LYS A 20 -11.20 3.62 2.85
N ALA A 21 -11.86 2.51 2.53
CA ALA A 21 -11.20 1.36 1.92
C ALA A 21 -11.18 1.55 0.40
N GLN A 22 -10.05 1.26 -0.24
CA GLN A 22 -9.92 1.21 -1.69
C GLN A 22 -9.43 -0.16 -2.12
N TYR A 23 -9.98 -0.67 -3.23
CA TYR A 23 -9.52 -1.89 -3.88
C TYR A 23 -9.09 -1.55 -5.31
N THR A 24 -7.86 -1.91 -5.66
CA THR A 24 -7.33 -1.79 -7.02
C THR A 24 -6.93 -3.18 -7.50
N ASN A 25 -7.61 -3.70 -8.52
CA ASN A 25 -7.21 -4.96 -9.14
C ASN A 25 -6.05 -4.70 -10.12
N LEU A 26 -4.89 -5.33 -9.88
CA LEU A 26 -3.71 -5.19 -10.74
C LEU A 26 -3.63 -6.26 -11.84
N GLY A 27 -4.44 -7.33 -11.75
CA GLY A 27 -4.42 -8.49 -12.64
C GLY A 27 -3.88 -9.76 -11.96
N SER A 28 -4.17 -10.92 -12.55
CA SER A 28 -3.91 -12.25 -11.93
C SER A 28 -2.44 -12.65 -11.84
N LEU A 29 -1.54 -11.98 -12.58
CA LEU A 29 -0.11 -12.26 -12.56
C LEU A 29 0.65 -11.43 -11.52
N TYR A 30 0.02 -10.44 -10.91
CA TYR A 30 0.67 -9.55 -9.96
C TYR A 30 0.61 -10.13 -8.54
N THR A 31 1.78 -10.36 -7.97
CA THR A 31 1.95 -10.80 -6.58
C THR A 31 2.68 -9.71 -5.81
N ALA A 32 2.00 -9.09 -4.84
CA ALA A 32 2.63 -8.12 -3.95
C ALA A 32 3.59 -8.81 -2.97
N SER A 33 4.74 -8.19 -2.73
CA SER A 33 5.74 -8.67 -1.78
C SER A 33 6.05 -7.69 -0.65
N GLY A 34 5.89 -6.39 -0.89
CA GLY A 34 6.17 -5.34 0.07
C GLY A 34 5.23 -4.15 -0.09
N VAL A 35 5.01 -3.43 0.99
CA VAL A 35 4.18 -2.23 1.04
C VAL A 35 4.74 -1.27 2.09
N ASN A 36 4.73 0.03 1.79
CA ASN A 36 5.17 1.05 2.75
C ASN A 36 4.09 1.33 3.83
N TYR A 37 4.42 2.15 4.84
CA TYR A 37 3.58 2.32 6.03
C TYR A 37 2.15 2.80 5.75
N ASP A 38 1.98 3.68 4.76
CA ASP A 38 0.68 4.26 4.40
C ASP A 38 0.01 3.58 3.20
N GLY A 39 0.63 2.55 2.62
CA GLY A 39 0.11 1.81 1.47
C GLY A 39 0.17 2.55 0.14
N SER A 40 0.83 3.71 0.05
CA SER A 40 0.96 4.48 -1.20
C SER A 40 1.95 3.88 -2.21
N VAL A 41 2.87 3.03 -1.74
CA VAL A 41 3.85 2.31 -2.56
C VAL A 41 3.76 0.81 -2.28
N VAL A 42 3.49 0.02 -3.32
CA VAL A 42 3.46 -1.44 -3.26
C VAL A 42 4.48 -1.98 -4.25
N VAL A 43 5.27 -2.98 -3.86
CA VAL A 43 6.22 -3.67 -4.73
C VAL A 43 5.89 -5.15 -4.83
N GLY A 44 6.34 -5.77 -5.90
CA GLY A 44 6.08 -7.19 -6.16
C GLY A 44 6.67 -7.67 -7.46
N ASP A 45 6.18 -8.81 -7.94
CA ASP A 45 6.48 -9.32 -9.27
C ASP A 45 5.21 -9.59 -10.06
N ASN A 46 5.32 -9.55 -11.39
CA ASN A 46 4.23 -9.85 -12.31
C ASN A 46 4.40 -11.20 -13.02
N GLY A 47 5.15 -12.13 -12.41
CA GLY A 47 5.54 -13.40 -12.99
C GLY A 47 6.75 -13.36 -13.93
N GLY A 48 7.10 -12.20 -14.48
CA GLY A 48 8.26 -12.02 -15.37
C GLY A 48 9.33 -11.08 -14.82
N GLN A 49 8.93 -9.97 -14.21
CA GLN A 49 9.82 -8.93 -13.68
C GLN A 49 9.25 -8.31 -12.40
N LEU A 50 10.08 -7.52 -11.72
CA LEU A 50 9.65 -6.78 -10.53
C LEU A 50 8.89 -5.52 -10.93
N PHE A 51 7.93 -5.12 -10.10
CA PHE A 51 7.14 -3.91 -10.30
C PHE A 51 7.08 -3.06 -9.02
N MET A 52 6.81 -1.77 -9.24
CA MET A 52 6.33 -0.84 -8.23
C MET A 52 4.97 -0.31 -8.66
N TRP A 53 4.02 -0.26 -7.75
CA TRP A 53 2.72 0.37 -7.95
C TRP A 53 2.60 1.61 -7.06
N THR A 54 2.04 2.68 -7.61
CA THR A 54 1.52 3.82 -6.86
C THR A 54 0.14 4.18 -7.37
N GLN A 55 -0.64 4.89 -6.56
CA GLN A 55 -1.96 5.40 -6.99
C GLN A 55 -1.85 6.32 -8.22
N GLN A 56 -0.79 7.12 -8.31
CA GLN A 56 -0.65 8.16 -9.32
C GLN A 56 -0.21 7.61 -10.68
N THR A 57 0.58 6.54 -10.69
CA THR A 57 1.17 5.99 -11.92
C THR A 57 0.65 4.60 -12.29
N GLY A 58 -0.06 3.91 -11.40
CA GLY A 58 -0.31 2.48 -11.55
C GLY A 58 0.99 1.67 -11.43
N THR A 59 1.02 0.47 -12.01
CA THR A 59 2.17 -0.43 -12.01
C THR A 59 3.22 0.02 -13.02
N ILE A 60 4.47 0.16 -12.56
CA ILE A 60 5.65 0.41 -13.37
C ILE A 60 6.62 -0.76 -13.17
N ALA A 61 7.19 -1.26 -14.26
CA ALA A 61 8.29 -2.20 -14.24
C ALA A 61 9.58 -1.54 -13.68
N ILE A 62 10.21 -2.18 -12.70
CA ILE A 62 11.47 -1.70 -12.10
C ILE A 62 12.67 -2.60 -12.42
N GLY A 63 12.49 -3.55 -13.34
CA GLY A 63 13.51 -4.49 -13.78
C GLY A 63 13.63 -5.73 -12.89
N GLY A 64 14.79 -6.37 -12.91
CA GLY A 64 15.02 -7.64 -12.20
C GLY A 64 14.35 -8.85 -12.87
N VAL A 65 14.45 -9.98 -12.18
CA VAL A 65 13.84 -11.25 -12.61
C VAL A 65 12.89 -11.70 -11.51
N ALA A 66 11.70 -12.16 -11.87
CA ALA A 66 10.76 -12.70 -10.89
C ALA A 66 11.35 -13.92 -10.14
N PRO A 67 10.83 -14.30 -8.95
CA PRO A 67 11.37 -15.36 -8.10
C PRO A 67 11.34 -16.80 -8.65
N GLN A 68 11.19 -16.99 -9.96
CA GLN A 68 11.09 -18.30 -10.63
C GLN A 68 12.42 -19.09 -10.69
N GLY A 69 13.26 -18.96 -9.64
CA GLY A 69 14.46 -19.79 -9.41
C GLY A 69 15.73 -19.00 -9.11
N TYR A 70 15.83 -17.74 -9.54
CA TYR A 70 17.07 -16.94 -9.41
C TYR A 70 16.85 -15.47 -9.02
N GLY A 71 15.60 -14.98 -9.09
CA GLY A 71 15.24 -13.60 -8.78
C GLY A 71 15.13 -13.32 -7.29
N GLY A 72 15.48 -12.11 -6.87
CA GLY A 72 15.16 -11.59 -5.55
C GLY A 72 13.68 -11.23 -5.41
N ARG A 73 13.22 -11.04 -4.17
CA ARG A 73 11.89 -10.54 -3.87
C ARG A 73 12.00 -9.07 -3.42
N PRO A 74 11.35 -8.12 -4.10
CA PRO A 74 11.53 -6.72 -3.76
C PRO A 74 10.85 -6.40 -2.43
N ASP A 75 11.44 -5.48 -1.69
CA ASP A 75 10.86 -4.87 -0.51
C ASP A 75 10.94 -3.35 -0.60
N VAL A 76 10.11 -2.64 0.17
CA VAL A 76 10.05 -1.18 0.17
C VAL A 76 10.24 -0.66 1.59
N SER A 77 11.01 0.43 1.73
CA SER A 77 11.21 1.07 3.03
C SER A 77 9.89 1.59 3.60
N SER A 78 9.81 1.70 4.93
CA SER A 78 8.59 2.17 5.62
C SER A 78 8.10 3.53 5.14
N ASP A 79 9.01 4.43 4.75
CA ASP A 79 8.71 5.77 4.22
C ASP A 79 8.42 5.78 2.72
N GLY A 80 8.49 4.64 2.03
CA GLY A 80 8.24 4.50 0.60
C GLY A 80 9.35 5.02 -0.32
N SER A 81 10.48 5.50 0.22
CA SER A 81 11.52 6.18 -0.57
C SER A 81 12.54 5.25 -1.23
N LYS A 82 12.64 3.99 -0.80
CA LYS A 82 13.63 3.03 -1.29
C LYS A 82 13.00 1.67 -1.58
N ILE A 83 13.48 1.03 -2.63
CA ILE A 83 13.16 -0.35 -3.00
C ILE A 83 14.46 -1.15 -2.99
N ALA A 84 14.44 -2.34 -2.38
CA ALA A 84 15.57 -3.26 -2.28
C ALA A 84 15.22 -4.64 -2.85
#